data_AF-A0A948U5V3-F1
#
_entry.id   AF-A0A948U5V3-F1
#
_cell.length_a   1.000
_cell.length_b   1.000
_cell.length_c   1.000
_cell.angle_alpha   90.00
_cell.angle_beta   90.00
_cell.angle_gamma   90.00
#
_symmetry.space_group_name_H-M   'P 1'
#
loop_
_entity.id
_entity.type
_entity.pdbx_description
1 polymer ?
#
loop_
_entity_poly.entity_id
_entity_poly.type
_entity_poly.pdbx_seq_one_letter_code
_entity_poly.pdbx_strand_id
1 'polypeptide(L)'
;MTIIMTVKHQITIPKKITDVLGLKKGSMFNVVVSKDKIELIPLEIKEKEFTEEEYKKLEALAAKEKGKEKRVTKKLIEGLKKGRG
;
A
#
# COMPACT_ATOMS: atom_id res chain seq x y z
N MET A 1 7.93 4.01 30.49
CA MET A 1 6.59 4.62 30.28
C MET A 1 5.64 3.48 30.02
N THR A 2 4.56 3.37 30.79
CA THR A 2 3.61 2.25 30.68
C THR A 2 2.33 2.75 30.05
N ILE A 3 1.77 1.99 29.12
CA ILE A 3 0.61 2.36 28.33
C ILE A 3 -0.40 1.23 28.45
N ILE A 4 -1.64 1.59 28.73
CA ILE A 4 -2.73 0.62 28.85
C ILE A 4 -3.34 0.44 27.46
N MET A 5 -3.61 -0.81 27.10
CA MET A 5 -4.33 -1.14 25.89
C MET A 5 -5.78 -0.63 26.01
N THR A 6 -6.24 0.14 25.04
CA THR A 6 -7.58 0.70 25.01
C THR A 6 -8.55 -0.25 24.29
N VAL A 7 -9.77 0.21 24.01
CA VAL A 7 -10.79 -0.57 23.30
C VAL A 7 -10.26 -1.07 21.95
N LYS A 8 -10.72 -2.24 21.53
CA LYS A 8 -10.34 -2.87 20.25
C LYS A 8 -8.84 -3.12 20.09
N HIS A 9 -8.13 -3.39 21.18
CA HIS A 9 -6.71 -3.76 21.17
C HIS A 9 -5.78 -2.64 20.65
N GLN A 10 -6.14 -1.38 20.87
CA GLN A 10 -5.35 -0.23 20.44
C GLN A 10 -4.35 0.19 21.51
N ILE A 11 -3.14 0.55 21.10
CA ILE A 11 -2.12 1.17 21.96
C ILE A 11 -1.77 2.55 21.42
N THR A 12 -1.69 3.54 22.30
CA THR A 12 -1.32 4.90 21.92
C THR A 12 0.18 5.06 21.98
N ILE A 13 0.82 5.45 20.87
CA ILE A 13 2.25 5.74 20.85
C ILE A 13 2.47 7.15 21.45
N PRO A 14 3.30 7.30 22.49
CA PRO A 14 3.58 8.59 23.11
C PRO A 14 4.21 9.59 22.14
N LYS A 15 3.87 10.86 22.29
CA LYS A 15 4.34 11.94 21.40
C LYS A 15 5.86 12.02 21.27
N LYS A 16 6.61 11.76 22.36
CA LYS A 16 8.08 11.73 22.32
C LYS A 16 8.62 10.69 21.32
N ILE A 17 7.98 9.54 21.19
CA ILE A 17 8.39 8.49 20.25
C ILE A 17 8.02 8.90 18.83
N THR A 18 6.83 9.49 18.63
CA THR A 18 6.43 9.96 17.30
C THR A 18 7.31 11.09 16.79
N ASP A 19 7.74 12.01 17.67
CA ASP A 19 8.62 13.12 17.29
C ASP A 19 10.02 12.63 16.91
N VAL A 20 10.58 11.67 17.67
CA VAL A 20 11.91 11.08 17.38
C VAL A 20 11.91 10.27 16.08
N LEU A 21 10.84 9.53 15.82
CA LEU A 21 10.71 8.68 14.63
C LEU A 21 10.04 9.39 13.44
N GLY A 22 9.69 10.67 13.56
CA GLY A 22 9.02 11.44 12.50
C GLY A 22 7.66 10.89 12.06
N LEU A 23 6.96 10.16 12.94
CA LEU A 23 5.73 9.44 12.61
C LEU A 23 4.57 10.41 12.41
N LYS A 24 3.79 10.21 11.35
CA LYS A 24 2.60 11.02 11.02
C LYS A 24 1.35 10.16 11.01
N LYS A 25 0.18 10.80 11.04
CA LYS A 25 -1.09 10.11 10.88
C LYS A 25 -1.08 9.36 9.54
N GLY A 26 -1.33 8.05 9.57
CA GLY A 26 -1.29 7.19 8.38
C GLY A 26 0.05 6.48 8.13
N SER A 27 1.08 6.71 8.97
CA SER A 27 2.31 5.92 8.93
C SER A 27 2.00 4.43 9.14
N MET A 28 2.57 3.58 8.28
CA MET A 28 2.43 2.14 8.37
C MET A 28 3.58 1.54 9.17
N PHE A 29 3.29 0.42 9.84
CA PHE A 29 4.28 -0.33 10.60
C PHE A 29 4.18 -1.80 10.23
N ASN A 30 5.32 -2.44 10.05
CA ASN A 30 5.40 -3.89 10.14
C ASN A 30 5.41 -4.28 11.62
N VAL A 31 4.53 -5.20 11.99
CA VAL A 31 4.40 -5.68 13.37
C VAL A 31 4.97 -7.07 13.45
N VAL A 32 6.09 -7.23 14.15
CA VAL A 32 6.74 -8.53 14.35
C VAL A 32 6.62 -8.92 15.81
N VAL A 33 6.22 -10.16 16.06
CA VAL A 33 6.21 -10.75 17.40
C VAL A 33 7.48 -11.57 17.56
N SER A 34 8.30 -11.20 18.54
CA SER A 34 9.55 -11.90 18.84
C SER A 34 9.56 -12.29 20.31
N LYS A 35 9.31 -13.57 20.60
CA LYS A 35 9.23 -14.16 21.94
C LYS A 35 8.25 -13.42 22.85
N ASP A 36 8.75 -12.49 23.64
CA ASP A 36 8.06 -11.72 24.68
C ASP A 36 7.84 -10.25 24.32
N LYS A 37 8.28 -9.81 23.13
CA LYS A 37 8.15 -8.43 22.65
C LYS A 37 7.43 -8.30 21.32
N ILE A 38 6.84 -7.13 21.13
CA ILE A 38 6.31 -6.66 19.84
C ILE A 38 7.26 -5.60 19.30
N GLU A 39 7.73 -5.80 18.08
CA GLU A 39 8.59 -4.86 17.35
C GLU A 39 7.76 -4.14 16.29
N LEU A 40 7.67 -2.82 16.41
CA LEU A 40 7.00 -1.94 15.44
C LEU A 40 8.08 -1.32 14.55
N ILE A 41 8.14 -1.76 13.31
CA ILE A 41 9.13 -1.29 12.34
C ILE A 41 8.41 -0.33 11.38
N PRO A 42 8.72 0.99 11.38
CA PRO A 42 8.13 1.92 10.43
C PRO A 42 8.40 1.47 8.99
N LEU A 43 7.36 1.45 8.18
CA LEU A 43 7.48 1.23 6.74
C LEU A 43 7.53 2.59 6.06
N GLU A 44 8.67 2.92 5.48
CA GLU A 44 8.71 3.99 4.47
C GLU A 44 7.98 3.47 3.24
N ILE A 45 6.79 4.01 2.97
CA ILE A 45 6.19 3.94 1.64
C ILE A 45 7.07 4.83 0.78
N LYS A 46 8.19 4.30 0.29
CA LYS A 46 8.77 4.86 -0.92
C LYS A 46 7.70 4.61 -1.97
N GLU A 47 6.96 5.65 -2.34
CA GLU A 47 6.33 5.67 -3.66
C GLU A 47 7.42 5.15 -4.60
N LYS A 48 7.13 4.07 -5.34
CA LYS A 48 8.06 3.61 -6.36
C LYS A 48 8.15 4.74 -7.37
N GLU A 49 9.08 5.65 -7.15
CA GLU A 49 9.58 6.55 -8.17
C GLU A 49 10.28 5.62 -9.16
N PHE A 50 9.51 5.14 -10.13
CA PHE A 50 10.04 4.37 -11.24
C PHE A 50 11.10 5.24 -11.90
N THR A 51 12.28 4.69 -12.13
CA THR A 51 13.33 5.43 -12.84
C THR A 51 12.83 5.77 -14.25
N GLU A 52 13.42 6.78 -14.90
CA GLU A 52 13.07 7.11 -16.30
C GLU A 52 13.16 5.90 -17.24
N GLU A 53 14.04 4.93 -16.93
CA GLU A 53 14.15 3.67 -17.65
C GLU A 53 12.96 2.73 -17.45
N GLU A 54 12.39 2.68 -16.25
CA GLU A 54 11.17 1.92 -15.97
C GLU A 54 9.95 2.56 -16.64
N TYR A 55 9.86 3.90 -16.62
CA TYR A 55 8.84 4.62 -17.40
C TYR A 55 8.96 4.34 -18.89
N LYS A 56 10.17 4.35 -19.47
CA LYS A 56 10.39 3.98 -20.88
C LYS A 56 9.95 2.56 -21.20
N LYS A 57 10.15 1.60 -20.28
CA LYS A 57 9.66 0.21 -20.46
C LYS A 57 8.13 0.15 -20.42
N LEU A 58 7.49 0.90 -19.52
CA LEU A 58 6.03 1.02 -19.44
C LEU A 58 5.44 1.70 -20.67
N GLU A 59 6.07 2.76 -21.19
CA GLU A 59 5.68 3.41 -22.44
C GLU A 59 5.87 2.48 -23.65
N ALA A 60 6.97 1.72 -23.70
CA ALA A 60 7.20 0.74 -24.77
C ALA A 60 6.17 -0.41 -24.72
N LEU A 61 5.76 -0.84 -23.53
CA LEU A 61 4.67 -1.79 -23.34
C LEU A 61 3.33 -1.19 -23.79
N ALA A 62 3.00 0.02 -23.35
CA ALA A 62 1.78 0.72 -23.75
C ALA A 62 1.72 0.96 -25.27
N ALA A 63 2.84 1.29 -25.90
CA ALA A 63 2.95 1.44 -27.35
C ALA A 63 2.78 0.11 -28.09
N LYS A 64 3.28 -1.01 -27.54
CA LYS A 64 3.07 -2.36 -28.09
C LYS A 64 1.65 -2.88 -27.91
N GLU A 65 0.93 -2.40 -26.89
CA GLU A 65 -0.46 -2.80 -26.60
C GLU A 65 -1.50 -1.82 -27.15
N LYS A 66 -1.07 -0.69 -27.74
CA LYS A 66 -1.93 0.28 -28.42
C LYS A 66 -2.72 -0.44 -29.52
N GLY A 67 -4.04 -0.52 -29.35
CA GLY A 67 -4.94 -1.28 -30.24
C GLY A 67 -5.30 -2.71 -29.81
N LYS A 68 -4.65 -3.30 -28.79
CA LYS A 68 -5.17 -4.50 -28.08
C LYS A 68 -6.08 -4.14 -26.90
N GLU A 69 -6.22 -2.85 -26.65
CA GLU A 69 -7.13 -2.27 -25.67
C GLU A 69 -8.55 -2.78 -25.92
N LYS A 70 -9.01 -3.73 -25.11
CA LYS A 70 -10.42 -4.11 -25.10
C LYS A 70 -11.20 -2.86 -24.72
N ARG A 71 -11.89 -2.24 -25.69
CA ARG A 71 -12.86 -1.18 -25.39
C ARG A 71 -13.88 -1.75 -24.41
N VAL A 72 -13.77 -1.35 -23.14
CA VAL A 72 -14.69 -1.72 -22.08
C VAL A 72 -16.00 -0.97 -22.31
N THR A 73 -16.76 -1.44 -23.29
CA THR A 73 -18.10 -0.93 -23.62
C THR A 73 -19.10 -1.45 -22.60
N LYS A 74 -20.20 -0.71 -22.38
CA LYS A 74 -21.29 -1.13 -21.46
C LYS A 74 -21.73 -2.58 -21.71
N LYS A 75 -21.81 -3.00 -22.98
CA LYS A 75 -22.12 -4.37 -23.40
C LYS A 75 -21.10 -5.41 -22.92
N LEU A 76 -19.80 -5.11 -22.96
CA LEU A 76 -18.74 -6.00 -22.47
C LEU A 76 -18.85 -6.18 -20.94
N ILE A 77 -19.13 -5.09 -20.21
CA ILE A 77 -19.31 -5.11 -18.76
C ILE A 77 -20.56 -5.92 -18.37
N GLU A 78 -21.66 -5.76 -19.12
CA GLU A 78 -22.87 -6.55 -18.91
C GLU A 78 -22.67 -8.04 -19.21
N GLY A 79 -21.88 -8.39 -20.23
CA GLY A 79 -21.52 -9.78 -20.56
C GLY A 79 -20.66 -10.44 -19.47
N LEU A 80 -19.66 -9.71 -18.96
CA LEU A 80 -18.80 -10.19 -17.86
C LEU A 80 -19.59 -10.38 -16.56
N LYS A 81 -20.51 -9.47 -16.23
CA LYS A 81 -21.41 -9.62 -15.07
C LYS A 81 -22.36 -10.81 -15.18
N LYS A 82 -22.67 -11.26 -16.41
CA LYS A 82 -23.54 -12.42 -16.67
C LYS A 82 -22.80 -13.76 -16.76
N GLY A 83 -21.49 -13.81 -16.47
CA GLY A 83 -20.78 -15.07 -16.22
C GLY A 83 -20.56 -15.95 -17.46
N ARG A 84 -20.33 -15.38 -18.64
CA ARG A 84 -19.80 -16.13 -19.79
C ARG A 84 -18.47 -15.52 -20.21
N GLY A 85 -17.39 -16.06 -19.62
CA GLY A 85 -16.03 -15.94 -20.14
C GLY A 85 -15.77 -16.99 -21.21
#